data_AF-A0A839P6E4-F1
#
_entry.id   AF-A0A839P6E4-F1
#
_cell.length_a   1.000
_cell.length_b   1.000
_cell.length_c   1.000
_cell.angle_alpha   90.00
_cell.angle_beta   90.00
_cell.angle_gamma   90.00
#
_symmetry.space_group_name_H-M   'P 1'
#
loop_
_entity.id
_entity.type
_entity.pdbx_description
1 polymer ?
#
loop_
_entity_poly.entity_id
_entity_poly.type
_entity_poly.pdbx_seq_one_letter_code
_entity_poly.pdbx_strand_id
1 'polypeptide(L)'
;MGDLLNLDRALTPSGRSRLRGGTHAKRYAALLGTGPESETRSTCEHLVWKHLSKVYRKCELMRPYWKGEKGTGVLASAPACRNWKPLSDPRMAGDAK
;
A
#
# COMPACT_ATOMS: atom_id res chain seq x y z
N MET A 1 -4.85 40.02 1.56
CA MET A 1 -4.56 38.58 1.44
C MET A 1 -5.73 37.78 2.02
N GLY A 2 -6.89 37.75 1.34
CA GLY A 2 -8.15 37.25 1.91
C GLY A 2 -8.85 36.12 1.13
N ASP A 3 -8.31 35.65 0.01
CA ASP A 3 -9.14 34.95 -1.01
C ASP A 3 -8.77 33.48 -1.26
N LEU A 4 -7.94 32.86 -0.43
CA LEU A 4 -7.60 31.43 -0.57
C LEU A 4 -8.44 30.51 0.34
N LEU A 5 -9.12 31.06 1.36
CA LEU A 5 -9.84 30.25 2.36
C LEU A 5 -11.29 29.91 1.97
N ASN A 6 -11.87 30.54 0.95
CA ASN A 6 -13.27 30.33 0.55
C ASN A 6 -13.50 29.31 -0.58
N LEU A 7 -12.44 28.84 -1.25
CA LEU A 7 -12.58 27.95 -2.42
C LEU A 7 -13.13 26.57 -2.06
N ASP A 8 -12.81 26.04 -0.87
CA ASP A 8 -13.32 24.74 -0.38
C ASP A 8 -14.84 24.74 -0.17
N ARG A 9 -15.43 25.91 0.15
CA ARG A 9 -16.86 26.05 0.43
C ARG A 9 -17.73 26.06 -0.83
N ALA A 10 -17.18 26.56 -1.94
CA ALA A 10 -17.82 26.58 -3.26
C ALA A 10 -17.86 25.21 -3.93
N LEU A 11 -17.09 24.24 -3.45
CA LEU A 11 -17.08 22.89 -3.98
C LEU A 11 -18.26 22.07 -3.45
N THR A 12 -18.81 21.24 -4.34
CA THR A 12 -19.78 20.20 -3.98
C THR A 12 -19.16 19.23 -2.97
N PRO A 13 -19.96 18.51 -2.15
CA PRO A 13 -19.45 17.54 -1.18
C PRO A 13 -18.46 16.53 -1.79
N SER A 14 -18.72 16.09 -3.03
CA SER A 14 -17.84 15.21 -3.80
C SER A 14 -16.52 15.87 -4.23
N GLY A 15 -16.54 17.18 -4.55
CA GLY A 15 -15.33 17.96 -4.85
C GLY A 15 -14.42 18.11 -3.63
N ARG A 16 -15.01 18.35 -2.45
CA ARG A 16 -14.26 18.40 -1.17
C ARG A 16 -13.68 17.05 -0.79
N SER A 17 -14.43 15.97 -1.00
CA SER A 17 -13.96 14.60 -0.73
C SER A 17 -12.72 14.24 -1.58
N ARG A 18 -12.68 14.67 -2.86
CA ARG A 18 -11.52 14.45 -3.73
C ARG A 18 -10.26 15.17 -3.26
N LEU A 19 -10.38 16.41 -2.78
CA LEU A 19 -9.24 17.15 -2.20
C LEU A 19 -8.78 16.56 -0.87
N ARG A 20 -9.71 16.00 -0.08
CA ARG A 20 -9.45 15.30 1.18
C ARG A 20 -9.10 13.82 1.01
N GLY A 21 -9.02 13.32 -0.22
CA GLY A 21 -8.62 11.96 -0.55
C GLY A 21 -7.17 11.74 -0.12
N GLY A 22 -7.02 11.39 1.17
CA GLY A 22 -5.74 11.36 1.86
C GLY A 22 -4.72 10.59 1.04
N THR A 23 -3.54 11.19 0.90
CA THR A 23 -2.34 10.63 0.29
C THR A 23 -2.24 9.17 0.70
N HIS A 24 -2.59 8.26 -0.22
CA HIS A 24 -2.47 6.82 0.00
C HIS A 24 -1.07 6.57 0.51
N ALA A 25 -0.94 6.19 1.78
CA ALA A 25 0.38 6.24 2.37
C ALA A 25 1.22 5.08 1.83
N LYS A 26 2.33 5.47 1.22
CA LYS A 26 3.27 4.62 0.48
C LYS A 26 4.45 4.31 1.38
N ARG A 27 4.22 3.77 2.58
CA ARG A 27 5.33 3.34 3.46
C ARG A 27 5.71 1.91 3.12
N TYR A 28 6.62 1.78 2.16
CA TYR A 28 7.25 0.52 1.78
C TYR A 28 8.56 0.32 2.56
N ALA A 29 8.91 -0.94 2.84
CA ALA A 29 10.16 -1.28 3.54
C ALA A 29 11.43 -0.83 2.78
N ALA A 30 11.32 -0.70 1.46
CA ALA A 30 12.36 -0.17 0.59
C ALA A 30 11.72 0.40 -0.68
N LEU A 31 12.52 1.11 -1.48
CA LEU A 31 12.11 1.66 -2.77
C LEU A 31 11.60 0.52 -3.67
N LEU A 32 10.45 0.74 -4.32
CA LEU A 32 9.87 -0.21 -5.26
C LEU A 32 10.64 -0.19 -6.57
N GLY A 33 10.70 -1.31 -7.29
CA GLY A 33 11.49 -1.44 -8.53
C GLY A 33 12.99 -1.63 -8.29
N THR A 34 13.40 -1.85 -7.04
CA THR A 34 14.79 -2.23 -6.68
C THR A 34 14.95 -3.74 -6.49
N GLY A 35 13.85 -4.49 -6.61
CA GLY A 35 13.87 -5.95 -6.65
C GLY A 35 13.90 -6.47 -8.09
N PRO A 36 13.74 -7.79 -8.29
CA PRO A 36 13.67 -8.40 -9.61
C PRO A 36 12.56 -7.76 -10.47
N GLU A 37 12.90 -7.40 -11.73
CA GLU A 37 12.03 -6.61 -12.64
C GLU A 37 10.69 -7.28 -12.95
N SER A 38 10.63 -8.60 -12.96
CA SER A 38 9.42 -9.37 -13.28
C SER A 38 8.53 -9.67 -12.07
N GLU A 39 9.00 -9.36 -10.85
CA GLU A 39 8.33 -9.77 -9.63
C GLU A 39 7.59 -8.62 -8.96
N THR A 40 6.48 -8.96 -8.32
CA THR A 40 5.62 -8.00 -7.64
C THR A 40 5.54 -8.31 -6.17
N ARG A 41 4.97 -7.38 -5.40
CA ARG A 41 4.81 -7.59 -3.95
C ARG A 41 3.82 -8.71 -3.63
N SER A 42 2.99 -9.15 -4.57
CA SER A 42 2.05 -10.27 -4.36
C SER A 42 2.75 -11.61 -4.21
N THR A 43 3.89 -11.82 -4.86
CA THR A 43 4.70 -13.05 -4.79
C THR A 43 5.69 -13.05 -3.64
N CYS A 44 5.65 -12.00 -2.80
CA CYS A 44 6.59 -11.80 -1.72
C CYS A 44 6.16 -12.54 -0.44
N GLU A 45 7.08 -13.29 0.16
CA GLU A 45 6.86 -13.96 1.46
C GLU A 45 6.47 -12.98 2.58
N HIS A 46 6.98 -11.75 2.53
CA HIS A 46 6.72 -10.74 3.56
C HIS A 46 5.36 -10.04 3.43
N LEU A 47 4.48 -10.48 2.51
CA LEU A 47 3.14 -9.94 2.37
C LEU A 47 2.18 -10.59 3.38
N VAL A 48 1.67 -9.79 4.30
CA VAL A 48 0.76 -10.25 5.36
C VAL A 48 -0.62 -9.62 5.21
N TRP A 49 -1.64 -10.45 5.40
CA TRP A 49 -3.04 -10.04 5.44
C TRP A 49 -3.48 -9.86 6.89
N LYS A 50 -3.78 -8.62 7.27
CA LYS A 50 -4.22 -8.29 8.63
C LYS A 50 -5.74 -8.09 8.65
N HIS A 51 -6.43 -8.95 9.38
CA HIS A 51 -7.87 -8.86 9.61
C HIS A 51 -8.12 -7.95 10.82
N LEU A 52 -8.58 -6.71 10.56
CA LEU A 52 -9.07 -5.78 11.59
C LEU A 52 -10.54 -5.47 11.28
N SER A 53 -10.94 -4.19 11.30
CA SER A 53 -12.25 -3.76 10.79
C SER A 53 -12.43 -3.95 9.28
N LYS A 54 -11.31 -4.03 8.56
CA LYS A 54 -11.19 -4.42 7.15
C LYS A 54 -9.98 -5.31 7.01
N VAL A 55 -9.86 -5.97 5.87
CA VAL A 55 -8.67 -6.72 5.51
C VAL A 55 -7.63 -5.75 4.93
N TYR A 56 -6.48 -5.62 5.61
CA TYR A 56 -5.39 -4.74 5.21
C TYR A 56 -4.18 -5.56 4.77
N ARG A 57 -3.70 -5.29 3.56
CA ARG A 57 -2.42 -5.84 3.09
C ARG A 57 -1.28 -4.99 3.65
N LYS A 58 -0.35 -5.62 4.35
CA LYS A 58 0.80 -4.95 4.96
C LYS A 58 2.08 -5.75 4.71
N CYS A 59 3.23 -5.09 4.76
CA CYS A 59 4.52 -5.76 4.68
C CYS A 59 5.11 -6.02 6.05
N GLU A 60 5.42 -7.27 6.37
CA GLU A 60 5.89 -7.70 7.69
C GLU A 60 7.15 -6.95 8.16
N LEU A 61 8.07 -6.63 7.25
CA LEU A 61 9.26 -5.84 7.56
C LEU A 61 8.93 -4.45 8.16
N MET A 62 7.72 -3.94 7.89
CA MET A 62 7.21 -2.69 8.44
C MET A 62 6.42 -2.87 9.73
N ARG A 63 6.37 -4.07 10.33
CA ARG A 63 5.62 -4.39 11.55
C ARG A 63 5.87 -3.43 12.71
N PRO A 64 7.11 -3.00 13.01
CA PRO A 64 7.36 -2.01 14.06
C PRO A 64 6.64 -0.67 13.85
N TYR A 65 6.38 -0.32 12.60
CA TYR A 65 5.75 0.94 12.18
C TYR A 65 4.23 0.85 12.06
N TRP A 66 3.62 -0.31 12.28
CA TRP A 66 2.17 -0.50 12.11
C TRP A 66 1.30 0.08 13.24
N LYS A 67 1.82 0.99 14.08
CA LYS A 67 1.14 1.52 15.27
C LYS A 67 -0.05 2.40 14.90
N GLY A 68 -1.20 1.80 14.70
CA GLY A 68 -2.49 2.51 14.53
C GLY A 68 -2.60 3.42 13.30
N GLU A 69 -1.54 3.65 12.54
CA GLU A 69 -1.53 4.59 11.42
C GLU A 69 -2.28 4.05 10.20
N LYS A 70 -3.24 4.86 9.72
CA LYS A 70 -3.78 4.79 8.36
C LYS A 70 -2.62 5.08 7.41
N GLY A 71 -2.22 4.10 6.59
CA GLY A 71 -1.18 4.34 5.59
C GLY A 71 -0.03 3.35 5.48
N THR A 72 0.05 2.35 6.35
CA THR A 72 1.07 1.29 6.18
C THR A 72 0.62 0.19 5.23
N GLY A 73 -0.35 0.51 4.37
CA GLY A 73 -0.94 -0.43 3.41
C GLY A 73 -0.01 -0.56 2.22
N VAL A 74 0.19 -1.78 1.75
CA VAL A 74 0.98 -2.05 0.55
C VAL A 74 0.08 -2.50 -0.58
N LEU A 75 0.34 -2.02 -1.79
CA LEU A 75 -0.33 -2.50 -2.99
C LEU A 75 0.31 -3.82 -3.43
N ALA A 76 -0.52 -4.80 -3.78
CA ALA A 76 -0.05 -6.09 -4.28
C ALA A 76 0.61 -5.94 -5.68
N SER A 77 0.05 -5.04 -6.50
CA SER A 77 0.56 -4.69 -7.83
C SER A 77 1.80 -3.79 -7.80
N ALA A 78 2.32 -3.43 -6.62
CA ALA A 78 3.55 -2.66 -6.54
C ALA A 78 4.75 -3.54 -6.96
N PRO A 79 5.73 -2.98 -7.68
CA PRO A 79 6.92 -3.74 -8.07
C PRO A 79 7.70 -4.20 -6.83
N ALA A 80 8.43 -5.31 -6.97
CA ALA A 80 9.25 -5.85 -5.89
C ALA A 80 10.27 -4.81 -5.38
N CYS A 81 10.59 -4.89 -4.10
CA CYS A 81 11.67 -4.09 -3.50
C CYS A 81 12.89 -4.98 -3.25
N ARG A 82 14.06 -4.39 -3.00
CA ARG A 82 15.31 -5.12 -2.70
C ARG A 82 15.22 -6.20 -1.60
N ASN A 83 14.27 -6.08 -0.67
CA ASN A 83 14.03 -7.05 0.40
C ASN A 83 13.03 -8.15 -0.01
N TRP A 84 12.75 -8.28 -1.31
CA TRP A 84 11.82 -9.27 -1.81
C TRP A 84 12.41 -10.67 -1.60
N LYS A 85 11.57 -11.56 -1.10
CA LYS A 85 11.84 -12.99 -1.01
C LYS A 85 10.71 -13.74 -1.70
N PRO A 86 11.04 -14.75 -2.52
CA PRO A 86 10.02 -15.59 -3.13
C PRO A 86 9.23 -16.31 -2.06
N LEU A 87 7.91 -16.38 -2.20
CA LEU A 87 7.07 -17.24 -1.39
C LEU A 87 7.50 -18.70 -1.63
N SER A 88 8.27 -19.28 -0.72
CA SER A 88 8.82 -20.64 -0.85
C SER A 88 7.79 -21.75 -0.64
N ASP A 89 6.49 -21.46 -0.77
CA ASP A 89 5.42 -22.44 -0.59
C ASP A 89 4.90 -22.93 -1.96
N PRO A 90 5.21 -24.18 -2.37
CA PRO A 90 4.70 -24.75 -3.62
C PRO A 90 3.17 -24.95 -3.62
N ARG A 91 2.46 -24.75 -2.50
CA ARG A 91 1.00 -24.93 -2.40
C ARG A 91 0.18 -23.71 -2.85
N MET A 92 0.83 -22.57 -3.11
CA MET A 92 0.19 -21.31 -3.52
C MET A 92 0.70 -20.77 -4.87
N ALA A 93 1.61 -21.49 -5.53
CA ALA A 93 1.93 -21.30 -6.94
C ALA A 93 0.78 -21.87 -7.78
N GLY A 94 -0.36 -21.16 -7.78
CA GLY A 94 -1.55 -21.56 -8.51
C GLY A 94 -1.27 -21.69 -10.00
N ASP A 95 -1.39 -22.93 -10.47
CA ASP A 95 -1.79 -23.40 -11.79
C ASP A 95 -1.80 -22.35 -12.91
N ALA A 96 -0.67 -22.25 -13.61
CA ALA A 96 -0.69 -21.88 -15.02
C ALA A 96 -1.08 -23.14 -15.83
N LYS A 97 -2.36 -23.24 -16.17
CA LYS A 97 -2.83 -24.12 -17.25
C LYS A 97 -3.66 -23.32 -18.25
#